data_AF-A0A815X2L7-F1
#
_entry.id   AF-A0A815X2L7-F1
#
_cell.length_a   1.000
_cell.length_b   1.000
_cell.length_c   1.000
_cell.angle_alpha   90.00
_cell.angle_beta   90.00
_cell.angle_gamma   90.00
#
_symmetry.space_group_name_H-M   'P 1'
#
loop_
_entity.id
_entity.type
_entity.pdbx_description
1 polymer ?
#
loop_
_entity_poly.entity_id
_entity_poly.type
_entity_poly.pdbx_seq_one_letter_code
_entity_poly.pdbx_strand_id
1 'polypeptide(L)'
;IIFSNFFLIVAVAISFIFLLPTGIVAAVTNQSIGLNVITEFVAGVAIPGNPLANVTFKTYGYISQNQALLLISDLKLGHYMKIPPRAMFITQLAGTITAGVINYVTANYLLSSVPNICTQKNPRWTCPNANTFYSASIIWGAIGPVKMFGPGSTYSSLLYGFLIGAIIPIPPWLLMKK
;
A
#
# COMPACT_ATOMS: atom_id res chain seq x y z
N ILE A 1 -3.18 -14.41 15.60
CA ILE A 1 -3.40 -15.84 15.25
C ILE A 1 -4.73 -16.06 14.52
N ILE A 2 -5.75 -15.20 14.67
CA ILE A 2 -7.03 -15.32 13.94
C ILE A 2 -6.99 -14.52 12.62
N PHE A 3 -6.15 -14.93 11.68
CA PHE A 3 -6.25 -14.47 10.29
C PHE A 3 -6.42 -15.71 9.44
N SER A 4 -7.64 -15.98 8.99
CA SER A 4 -7.94 -17.16 8.18
C SER A 4 -7.12 -17.14 6.89
N ASN A 5 -6.50 -18.27 6.53
CA ASN A 5 -5.69 -18.45 5.32
C ASN A 5 -6.44 -17.98 4.04
N PHE A 6 -7.77 -18.06 4.06
CA PHE A 6 -8.62 -17.56 2.99
C PHE A 6 -8.41 -16.07 2.68
N PHE A 7 -8.34 -15.21 3.70
CA PHE A 7 -8.18 -13.78 3.49
C PHE A 7 -6.79 -13.41 2.95
N LEU A 8 -5.76 -14.22 3.25
CA LEU A 8 -4.43 -14.05 2.64
C LEU A 8 -4.47 -14.37 1.15
N ILE A 9 -5.12 -15.48 0.78
CA ILE A 9 -5.25 -15.87 -0.62
C ILE A 9 -6.03 -14.80 -1.40
N VAL A 10 -7.10 -14.26 -0.82
CA VAL A 10 -7.88 -13.16 -1.40
C VAL A 10 -7.02 -11.90 -1.55
N ALA A 11 -6.23 -11.53 -0.55
CA ALA A 11 -5.33 -10.38 -0.62
C ALA A 11 -4.34 -10.52 -1.80
N VAL A 12 -3.70 -11.68 -1.93
CA VAL A 12 -2.72 -11.96 -2.99
C VAL A 12 -3.39 -12.00 -4.37
N ALA A 13 -4.60 -12.57 -4.47
CA ALA A 13 -5.36 -12.58 -5.73
C ALA A 13 -5.71 -11.16 -6.20
N ILE A 14 -6.12 -10.28 -5.27
CA ILE A 14 -6.38 -8.87 -5.56
C ILE A 14 -5.08 -8.18 -6.02
N SER A 15 -3.96 -8.37 -5.32
CA SER A 15 -2.66 -7.83 -5.76
C SER A 15 -2.31 -8.24 -7.17
N PHE A 16 -2.52 -9.51 -7.52
CA PHE A 16 -2.17 -10.05 -8.83
C PHE A 16 -3.03 -9.43 -9.95
N ILE A 17 -4.34 -9.32 -9.72
CA ILE A 17 -5.28 -8.73 -10.69
C ILE A 17 -4.98 -7.23 -10.87
N PHE A 18 -4.72 -6.50 -9.78
CA PHE A 18 -4.47 -5.05 -9.83
C PHE A 18 -3.03 -4.70 -10.23
N LEU A 19 -2.08 -5.63 -10.17
CA LEU A 19 -0.70 -5.43 -10.61
C LEU A 19 -0.63 -5.01 -12.09
N LEU A 20 -1.38 -5.69 -12.96
CA LEU A 20 -1.34 -5.46 -14.40
C LEU A 20 -1.86 -4.05 -14.80
N PRO A 21 -3.07 -3.61 -14.43
CA PRO A 21 -3.56 -2.29 -14.78
C PRO A 21 -2.72 -1.18 -14.16
N THR A 22 -2.27 -1.35 -12.91
CA THR A 22 -1.44 -0.33 -12.24
C THR A 22 -0.05 -0.24 -12.82
N GLY A 23 0.53 -1.36 -13.25
CA GLY A 23 1.79 -1.39 -13.97
C GLY A 23 1.72 -0.67 -15.32
N ILE A 24 0.62 -0.83 -16.07
CA ILE A 24 0.40 -0.10 -17.32
C ILE A 24 0.31 1.41 -17.06
N VAL A 25 -0.50 1.83 -16.08
CA VAL A 25 -0.65 3.26 -15.77
C VAL A 25 0.69 3.84 -15.30
N ALA A 26 1.41 3.15 -14.42
CA ALA A 26 2.73 3.58 -13.97
C ALA A 26 3.72 3.66 -15.14
N ALA A 27 3.70 2.72 -16.07
CA ALA A 27 4.60 2.73 -17.24
C ALA A 27 4.31 3.89 -18.21
N VAL A 28 3.05 4.29 -18.37
CA VAL A 28 2.64 5.35 -19.31
C VAL A 28 2.73 6.74 -18.68
N THR A 29 2.29 6.88 -17.43
CA THR A 29 2.16 8.18 -16.75
C THR A 29 3.32 8.49 -15.80
N ASN A 30 4.15 7.49 -15.49
CA ASN A 30 5.17 7.56 -14.43
C ASN A 30 4.60 7.90 -13.04
N GLN A 31 3.29 7.69 -12.83
CA GLN A 31 2.61 7.92 -11.56
C GLN A 31 2.30 6.59 -10.87
N SER A 32 2.72 6.46 -9.61
CA SER A 32 2.36 5.31 -8.76
C SER A 32 0.97 5.54 -8.15
N ILE A 33 -0.02 4.75 -8.56
CA ILE A 33 -1.37 4.84 -7.99
C ILE A 33 -1.34 4.33 -6.53
N GLY A 34 -1.76 5.18 -5.60
CA GLY A 34 -1.91 4.86 -4.18
C GLY A 34 -3.12 3.97 -3.88
N LEU A 35 -3.07 2.69 -4.27
CA LEU A 35 -4.11 1.69 -3.97
C LEU A 35 -4.25 1.33 -2.48
N ASN A 36 -3.41 1.90 -1.61
CA ASN A 36 -3.44 1.69 -0.16
C ASN A 36 -4.84 1.84 0.43
N VAL A 37 -5.56 2.90 0.06
CA VAL A 37 -6.86 3.23 0.67
C VAL A 37 -7.95 2.26 0.23
N ILE A 38 -7.94 1.82 -1.04
CA ILE A 38 -8.96 0.90 -1.56
C ILE A 38 -8.77 -0.50 -0.97
N THR A 39 -7.53 -0.96 -0.86
CA THR A 39 -7.23 -2.27 -0.26
C THR A 39 -7.56 -2.29 1.24
N GLU A 40 -7.27 -1.22 1.97
CA GLU A 40 -7.69 -1.03 3.37
C GLU A 40 -9.21 -0.93 3.52
N PHE A 41 -9.91 -0.29 2.57
CA PHE A 41 -11.37 -0.22 2.57
C PHE A 41 -12.00 -1.61 2.44
N VAL A 42 -11.55 -2.39 1.44
CA VAL A 42 -12.06 -3.75 1.21
C VAL A 42 -11.75 -4.66 2.40
N ALA A 43 -10.54 -4.58 2.96
CA ALA A 43 -10.15 -5.33 4.15
C ALA A 43 -10.96 -4.93 5.39
N GLY A 44 -11.21 -3.64 5.59
CA GLY A 44 -12.00 -3.10 6.69
C GLY A 44 -13.48 -3.50 6.63
N VAL A 45 -14.04 -3.69 5.43
CA VAL A 45 -15.38 -4.28 5.26
C VAL A 45 -15.36 -5.77 5.60
N ALA A 46 -14.32 -6.50 5.17
CA ALA A 46 -14.23 -7.96 5.34
C ALA A 46 -13.94 -8.40 6.78
N ILE A 47 -13.10 -7.66 7.53
CA ILE A 47 -12.70 -7.99 8.90
C ILE A 47 -12.83 -6.74 9.79
N PRO A 48 -14.05 -6.35 10.17
CA PRO A 48 -14.25 -5.15 10.97
C PRO A 48 -13.73 -5.34 12.41
N GLY A 49 -13.14 -4.29 12.98
CA GLY A 49 -12.74 -4.22 14.38
C GLY A 49 -11.36 -4.80 14.72
N ASN A 50 -10.62 -5.31 13.72
CA ASN A 50 -9.28 -5.84 13.94
C ASN A 50 -8.22 -5.06 13.13
N PRO A 51 -7.54 -4.07 13.73
CA PRO A 51 -6.55 -3.25 13.04
C PRO A 51 -5.32 -4.06 12.60
N LEU A 52 -4.90 -5.06 13.37
CA LEU A 52 -3.79 -5.95 13.01
C LEU A 52 -4.09 -6.78 11.75
N ALA A 53 -5.33 -7.25 11.62
CA ALA A 53 -5.78 -7.96 10.44
C ALA A 53 -5.75 -7.05 9.19
N ASN A 54 -6.22 -5.80 9.32
CA ASN A 54 -6.22 -4.84 8.23
C ASN A 54 -4.79 -4.49 7.75
N VAL A 55 -3.87 -4.22 8.68
CA VAL A 55 -2.45 -3.97 8.35
C VAL A 55 -1.84 -5.15 7.61
N THR A 56 -2.10 -6.37 8.09
CA THR A 56 -1.61 -7.58 7.45
C THR A 56 -2.15 -7.70 6.03
N PHE A 57 -3.46 -7.50 5.83
CA PHE A 57 -4.07 -7.51 4.50
C PHE A 57 -3.46 -6.45 3.57
N LYS A 58 -3.24 -5.23 4.05
CA LYS A 58 -2.57 -4.17 3.29
C LYS A 58 -1.14 -4.55 2.89
N THR A 59 -0.37 -5.14 3.82
CA THR A 59 1.02 -5.53 3.52
C THR A 59 1.07 -6.58 2.41
N TYR A 60 0.21 -7.62 2.47
CA TYR A 60 0.14 -8.63 1.42
C TYR A 60 -0.56 -8.16 0.15
N GLY A 61 -1.48 -7.19 0.26
CA GLY A 61 -2.31 -6.68 -0.83
C GLY A 61 -1.62 -5.59 -1.68
N TYR A 62 -0.97 -4.64 -1.02
CA TYR A 62 -0.40 -3.45 -1.67
C TYR A 62 1.12 -3.44 -1.68
N ILE A 63 1.77 -3.76 -0.55
CA ILE A 63 3.23 -3.67 -0.47
C ILE A 63 3.88 -4.71 -1.39
N SER A 64 3.32 -5.92 -1.46
CA SER A 64 3.73 -6.96 -2.41
C SER A 64 3.66 -6.48 -3.87
N GLN A 65 2.56 -5.82 -4.24
CA GLN A 65 2.33 -5.29 -5.57
C GLN A 65 3.34 -4.18 -5.90
N ASN A 66 3.61 -3.28 -4.95
CA ASN A 66 4.60 -2.23 -5.12
C ASN A 66 6.01 -2.80 -5.32
N GLN A 67 6.39 -3.84 -4.54
CA GLN A 67 7.67 -4.52 -4.73
C GLN A 67 7.76 -5.22 -6.09
N ALA A 68 6.66 -5.81 -6.58
CA ALA A 68 6.62 -6.39 -7.92
C ALA A 68 6.81 -5.35 -9.03
N LEU A 69 6.24 -4.14 -8.89
CA LEU A 69 6.46 -3.04 -9.83
C LEU A 69 7.91 -2.56 -9.85
N LEU A 70 8.55 -2.45 -8.68
CA LEU A 70 9.98 -2.12 -8.58
C LEU A 70 10.85 -3.18 -9.27
N LEU A 71 10.57 -4.46 -9.02
CA LEU A 71 11.24 -5.57 -9.70
C LEU A 71 11.09 -5.51 -11.22
N ILE A 72 9.90 -5.21 -11.73
CA ILE A 72 9.66 -5.08 -13.17
C ILE A 72 10.43 -3.88 -13.75
N SER A 73 10.46 -2.76 -13.03
CA SER A 73 11.21 -1.56 -13.42
C SER A 73 12.72 -1.86 -13.54
N ASP A 74 13.27 -2.55 -12.54
CA ASP A 74 14.69 -2.92 -12.53
C ASP A 74 15.02 -3.98 -13.58
N LEU A 75 14.13 -4.95 -13.82
CA LEU A 75 14.29 -5.92 -14.90
C LEU A 75 14.28 -5.25 -16.28
N LYS A 76 13.45 -4.22 -16.47
CA LYS A 76 13.43 -3.43 -17.70
C LYS A 76 14.76 -2.70 -17.90
N LEU A 77 15.29 -2.06 -16.86
CA LEU A 77 16.61 -1.43 -16.90
C LEU A 77 17.73 -2.44 -17.18
N GLY A 78 17.69 -3.60 -16.51
CA GLY A 78 18.65 -4.69 -16.70
C GLY A 78 18.65 -5.24 -18.13
N HIS A 79 17.46 -5.33 -18.76
CA HIS A 79 17.34 -5.70 -20.17
C HIS A 79 18.02 -4.67 -21.09
N TYR A 80 17.89 -3.37 -20.83
CA TYR A 80 18.61 -2.33 -21.59
C TYR A 80 20.14 -2.42 -21.41
N MET A 81 20.60 -2.81 -20.22
CA MET A 81 22.03 -2.97 -19.91
C MET A 81 22.58 -4.36 -20.29
N LYS A 82 21.79 -5.23 -20.93
CA LYS A 82 22.14 -6.62 -21.31
C LYS A 82 22.58 -7.50 -20.13
N ILE A 83 22.08 -7.23 -18.94
CA ILE A 83 22.36 -8.05 -17.75
C ILE A 83 21.43 -9.28 -17.78
N PRO A 84 21.93 -10.50 -17.50
CA PRO A 84 21.09 -11.68 -17.46
C PRO A 84 20.01 -11.56 -16.37
N PRO A 85 18.74 -11.91 -16.67
CA PRO A 85 17.59 -11.67 -15.78
C PRO A 85 17.69 -12.44 -14.45
N ARG A 86 18.34 -13.61 -14.45
CA ARG A 86 18.57 -14.40 -13.23
C ARG A 86 19.49 -13.68 -12.25
N ALA A 87 20.53 -13.00 -12.75
CA ALA A 87 21.44 -12.24 -11.88
C ALA A 87 20.72 -11.05 -11.24
N MET A 88 19.91 -10.32 -12.01
CA MET A 88 19.10 -9.20 -11.52
C MET A 88 18.11 -9.63 -10.43
N PHE A 89 17.43 -10.76 -10.62
CA PHE A 89 16.50 -11.28 -9.62
C PHE A 89 17.20 -11.62 -8.30
N ILE A 90 18.36 -12.29 -8.37
CA ILE A 90 19.13 -12.66 -7.16
C ILE A 90 19.64 -11.42 -6.43
N THR A 91 20.17 -10.42 -7.14
CA THR A 91 20.68 -9.19 -6.52
C THR A 91 19.57 -8.39 -5.86
N GLN A 92 18.40 -8.28 -6.49
CA GLN A 92 17.25 -7.59 -5.93
C GLN A 92 16.66 -8.32 -4.71
N LEU A 93 16.62 -9.65 -4.76
CA LEU A 93 16.18 -10.46 -3.62
C LEU A 93 17.16 -10.36 -2.44
N ALA A 94 18.47 -10.43 -2.69
CA ALA A 94 19.48 -10.22 -1.67
C ALA A 94 19.41 -8.80 -1.07
N GLY A 95 19.22 -7.79 -1.91
CA GLY A 95 19.07 -6.40 -1.50
C GLY A 95 17.84 -6.15 -0.63
N THR A 96 16.69 -6.72 -1.02
CA THR A 96 15.44 -6.58 -0.24
C THR A 96 15.50 -7.29 1.12
N ILE A 97 16.09 -8.49 1.20
CA ILE A 97 16.32 -9.17 2.47
C ILE A 97 17.24 -8.35 3.37
N THR A 98 18.38 -7.89 2.83
CA THR A 98 19.36 -7.10 3.58
C THR A 98 18.73 -5.79 4.08
N ALA A 99 18.00 -5.09 3.21
CA ALA A 99 17.29 -3.87 3.57
C ALA A 99 16.24 -4.13 4.66
N GLY A 100 15.49 -5.24 4.60
CA GLY A 100 14.52 -5.63 5.62
C GLY A 100 15.16 -5.84 6.98
N VAL A 101 16.27 -6.57 7.04
CA VAL A 101 17.02 -6.82 8.28
C VAL A 101 17.56 -5.52 8.88
N ILE A 102 18.21 -4.69 8.07
CA ILE A 102 18.80 -3.42 8.54
C ILE A 102 17.70 -2.47 9.05
N ASN A 103 16.57 -2.37 8.34
CA ASN A 103 15.45 -1.53 8.77
C ASN A 103 14.91 -2.00 10.13
N TYR A 104 14.74 -3.31 10.33
CA TYR A 104 14.27 -3.85 11.60
C TYR A 104 15.24 -3.58 12.76
N VAL A 105 16.54 -3.86 12.55
CA VAL A 105 17.58 -3.62 13.56
C VAL A 105 17.65 -2.13 13.93
N THR A 106 17.65 -1.27 12.92
CA THR A 106 17.69 0.19 13.11
C THR A 106 16.46 0.68 13.86
N ALA A 107 15.27 0.20 13.50
CA ALA A 107 14.03 0.55 14.21
C ALA A 107 14.07 0.14 15.69
N ASN A 108 14.52 -1.08 15.97
CA ASN A 108 14.64 -1.58 17.34
C ASN A 108 15.68 -0.79 18.16
N TYR A 109 16.80 -0.43 17.53
CA TYR A 109 17.85 0.37 18.15
C TYR A 109 17.38 1.79 18.47
N LEU A 110 16.69 2.47 17.54
CA LEU A 110 16.15 3.82 17.76
C LEU A 110 15.10 3.83 18.87
N LEU A 111 14.20 2.84 18.90
CA LEU A 111 13.17 2.70 19.94
C LEU A 111 13.78 2.49 21.34
N SER A 112 14.93 1.82 21.43
CA SER A 112 15.60 1.54 22.71
C SER A 112 16.52 2.66 23.18
N SER A 113 17.14 3.41 22.26
CA SER A 113 18.21 4.36 22.57
C SER A 113 17.73 5.80 22.77
N VAL A 114 16.64 6.20 22.12
CA VAL A 114 16.14 7.59 22.18
C VAL A 114 14.82 7.61 22.97
N PRO A 115 14.73 8.32 24.11
CA PRO A 115 13.49 8.42 24.85
C PRO A 115 12.48 9.33 24.13
N ASN A 116 11.21 8.93 24.10
CA ASN A 116 10.09 9.65 23.46
C ASN A 116 10.27 9.89 21.95
N ILE A 117 10.71 8.88 21.17
CA ILE A 117 10.68 8.97 19.71
C ILE A 117 9.24 9.03 19.19
N CYS A 118 9.04 9.61 18.01
CA CYS A 118 7.74 9.69 17.34
C CYS A 118 6.62 10.41 18.14
N THR A 119 6.95 11.09 19.24
CA THR A 119 6.01 11.79 20.12
C THR A 119 6.06 13.31 19.86
N GLN A 120 4.94 14.02 20.00
CA GLN A 120 4.89 15.49 19.82
C GLN A 120 5.85 16.28 20.73
N LYS A 121 6.35 15.66 21.81
CA LYS A 121 7.29 16.27 22.76
C LYS A 121 8.72 16.42 22.21
N ASN A 122 9.08 15.67 21.17
CA ASN A 122 10.41 15.72 20.56
C ASN A 122 10.32 16.09 19.07
N PRO A 123 10.34 17.40 18.73
CA PRO A 123 10.21 17.86 17.34
C PRO A 123 11.38 17.44 16.44
N ARG A 124 12.51 17.01 17.02
CA ARG A 124 13.67 16.52 16.27
C ARG A 124 13.46 15.13 15.65
N TRP A 125 12.68 14.27 16.30
CA TRP A 125 12.52 12.86 15.94
C TRP A 125 11.05 12.55 15.63
N THR A 126 10.59 13.00 14.47
CA THR A 126 9.22 12.78 13.99
C THR A 126 9.14 11.54 13.10
N CYS A 127 8.03 10.79 13.18
CA CYS A 127 7.81 9.55 12.43
C CYS A 127 6.55 9.65 11.58
N PRO A 128 6.54 10.51 10.55
CA PRO A 128 5.34 10.80 9.76
C PRO A 128 4.79 9.54 9.09
N ASN A 129 5.64 8.71 8.48
CA ASN A 129 5.21 7.47 7.83
C ASN A 129 4.64 6.45 8.82
N ALA A 130 5.25 6.27 9.98
CA ALA A 130 4.72 5.36 11.00
C ALA A 130 3.36 5.85 11.54
N ASN A 131 3.22 7.15 11.77
CA ASN A 131 1.99 7.76 12.25
C ASN A 131 0.85 7.69 11.20
N THR A 132 1.14 7.90 9.92
CA THR A 132 0.12 7.75 8.86
C THR A 132 -0.32 6.30 8.71
N PHE A 133 0.60 5.34 8.72
CA PHE A 133 0.27 3.91 8.71
C PHE A 133 -0.56 3.51 9.94
N TYR A 134 -0.18 3.97 11.13
CA TYR A 134 -0.92 3.70 12.36
C TYR A 134 -2.33 4.32 12.34
N SER A 135 -2.44 5.58 11.93
CA SER A 135 -3.73 6.28 11.86
C SER A 135 -4.66 5.64 10.82
N ALA A 136 -4.14 5.24 9.66
CA ALA A 136 -4.88 4.52 8.64
C ALA A 136 -5.39 3.16 9.17
N SER A 137 -4.56 2.45 9.94
CA SER A 137 -4.94 1.17 10.56
C SER A 137 -6.11 1.31 11.53
N ILE A 138 -6.17 2.41 12.28
CA ILE A 138 -7.28 2.71 13.19
C ILE A 138 -8.55 3.05 12.40
N ILE A 139 -8.44 3.96 11.43
CA ILE A 139 -9.56 4.43 10.62
C ILE A 139 -10.21 3.26 9.88
N TRP A 140 -9.42 2.50 9.12
CA TRP A 140 -9.94 1.46 8.25
C TRP A 140 -10.11 0.10 8.93
N GLY A 141 -9.28 -0.21 9.93
CA GLY A 141 -9.29 -1.52 10.59
C GLY A 141 -10.06 -1.56 11.92
N ALA A 142 -9.84 -0.59 12.81
CA ALA A 142 -10.47 -0.59 14.14
C ALA A 142 -11.90 -0.02 14.14
N ILE A 143 -12.12 1.13 13.48
CA ILE A 143 -13.45 1.75 13.36
C ILE A 143 -14.26 1.05 12.26
N GLY A 144 -13.60 0.79 11.14
CA GLY A 144 -14.18 0.13 9.98
C GLY A 144 -14.95 1.11 9.08
N PRO A 145 -14.93 0.88 7.75
CA PRO A 145 -15.54 1.77 6.77
C PRO A 145 -17.06 1.91 6.93
N VAL A 146 -17.75 0.88 7.42
CA VAL A 146 -19.22 0.92 7.60
C VAL A 146 -19.64 1.91 8.68
N LYS A 147 -18.89 2.02 9.78
CA LYS A 147 -19.22 2.99 10.84
C LYS A 147 -18.78 4.41 10.48
N MET A 148 -17.72 4.54 9.70
CA MET A 148 -17.19 5.84 9.35
C MET A 148 -17.86 6.46 8.10
N PHE A 149 -18.31 5.66 7.13
CA PHE A 149 -18.88 6.12 5.85
C PHE A 149 -20.31 5.59 5.56
N GLY A 150 -20.92 4.83 6.47
CA GLY A 150 -22.27 4.27 6.29
C GLY A 150 -23.41 5.31 6.29
N PRO A 151 -24.65 4.88 5.99
CA PRO A 151 -25.82 5.77 5.96
C PRO A 151 -26.04 6.44 7.33
N GLY A 152 -25.95 7.77 7.38
CA GLY A 152 -26.09 8.55 8.62
C GLY A 152 -24.78 8.96 9.30
N SER A 153 -23.61 8.63 8.75
CA SER A 153 -22.32 9.13 9.25
C SER A 153 -21.97 10.51 8.67
N THR A 154 -21.16 11.27 9.40
CA THR A 154 -20.66 12.61 8.99
C THR A 154 -19.83 12.58 7.70
N TYR A 155 -19.27 11.43 7.33
CA TYR A 155 -18.36 11.27 6.19
C TYR A 155 -18.96 10.47 5.03
N SER A 156 -20.25 10.11 5.09
CA SER A 156 -20.92 9.38 4.01
C SER A 156 -20.80 10.08 2.64
N SER A 157 -20.73 11.41 2.64
CA SER A 157 -20.53 12.23 1.43
C SER A 157 -19.20 11.96 0.71
N LEU A 158 -18.15 11.47 1.38
CA LEU A 158 -16.88 11.18 0.74
C LEU A 158 -16.93 9.96 -0.18
N LEU A 159 -17.88 9.03 0.02
CA LEU A 159 -18.04 7.88 -0.88
C LEU A 159 -18.42 8.31 -2.31
N TYR A 160 -19.11 9.45 -2.47
CA TYR A 160 -19.40 10.01 -3.80
C TYR A 160 -18.14 10.43 -4.56
N GLY A 161 -17.00 10.62 -3.86
CA GLY A 161 -15.70 10.84 -4.49
C GLY A 161 -15.27 9.69 -5.42
N PHE A 162 -15.66 8.44 -5.14
CA PHE A 162 -15.37 7.32 -6.03
C PHE A 162 -16.15 7.41 -7.35
N LEU A 163 -17.41 7.87 -7.30
CA LEU A 163 -18.23 8.09 -8.50
C LEU A 163 -17.68 9.24 -9.34
N ILE A 164 -17.30 10.34 -8.69
CA ILE A 164 -16.66 11.48 -9.35
C ILE A 164 -15.34 11.03 -10.01
N GLY A 165 -14.51 10.27 -9.31
CA GLY A 165 -13.27 9.70 -9.83
C GLY A 165 -13.48 8.76 -11.02
N ALA A 166 -14.59 8.02 -11.08
CA ALA A 166 -14.93 7.17 -12.22
C ALA A 166 -15.38 7.97 -13.45
N ILE A 167 -15.99 9.13 -13.24
CA ILE A 167 -16.53 9.98 -14.32
C ILE A 167 -15.46 10.93 -14.86
N ILE A 168 -14.57 11.47 -14.02
CA ILE A 168 -13.51 12.43 -14.40
C ILE A 168 -12.61 11.99 -15.58
N PRO A 169 -12.23 10.71 -15.77
CA PRO A 169 -11.42 10.33 -16.92
C PRO A 169 -12.20 10.29 -18.25
N ILE A 170 -13.54 10.35 -18.22
CA ILE A 170 -14.38 10.27 -19.43
C ILE A 170 -14.31 11.55 -20.28
N PRO A 171 -14.45 12.79 -19.74
CA PRO A 171 -14.34 14.02 -20.53
C PRO A 171 -13.00 14.19 -21.26
N PRO A 172 -11.82 14.01 -20.62
CA PRO A 172 -10.54 14.10 -21.31
C PRO A 172 -10.38 13.04 -22.40
N TRP A 173 -10.87 11.81 -22.17
CA TRP A 173 -10.85 10.75 -23.17
C TRP A 173 -11.70 11.09 -24.40
N LEU A 174 -12.89 11.66 -24.21
CA LEU A 174 -13.74 12.12 -25.31
C LEU A 174 -13.11 13.30 -26.08
N LEU A 175 -12.42 14.21 -25.37
CA LEU A 175 -11.73 15.35 -25.98
C LEU A 175 -10.48 14.94 -26.79
N MET A 176 -9.75 13.91 -26.37
CA MET A 176 -8.58 13.39 -27.10
C MET A 176 -8.94 12.49 -28.29
N LYS A 177 -10.19 12.01 -28.39
CA LYS A 177 -10.65 11.13 -29.47
C LYS A 177 -11.05 11.90 -30.75
N LYS A 178 -10.99 13.23 -30.71
CA LYS A 178 -11.14 14.14 -31.86
C LYS A 178 -9.76 14.55 -32.37
#